data_AF-A0A1J5LSY7-F1
#
_entry.id   AF-A0A1J5LSY7-F1
#
_cell.length_a   1.000
_cell.length_b   1.000
_cell.length_c   1.000
_cell.angle_alpha   90.00
_cell.angle_beta   90.00
_cell.angle_gamma   90.00
#
_symmetry.space_group_name_H-M   'P 1'
#
loop_
_entity.id
_entity.type
_entity.pdbx_description
1 polymer ?
#
loop_
_entity_poly.entity_id
_entity_poly.type
_entity_poly.pdbx_seq_one_letter_code
_entity_poly.pdbx_strand_id
1 'polypeptide(L)'
;MSYHKKYYDFQEELWKEFEKLVRVGAKFPMLTEVWYGYGINPEGLSVDTEGRSHFLATELIANPNYTLHEETTGKDIIVESGHVTFMDTDGTKRTLEPDITDLWWCSKLLDASNGIDW
;
A
#
# COMPACT_ATOMS: atom_id res chain seq x y z
N MET A 1 -16.01 10.95 5.35
CA MET A 1 -15.51 11.09 3.97
C MET A 1 -14.53 9.96 3.75
N SER A 2 -14.67 9.15 2.70
CA SER A 2 -13.79 8.01 2.45
C SER A 2 -12.38 8.46 2.09
N TYR A 3 -11.38 7.67 2.46
CA TYR A 3 -9.99 7.91 2.09
C TYR A 3 -9.80 7.78 0.57
N HIS A 4 -10.59 6.94 -0.11
CA HIS A 4 -10.62 6.91 -1.58
C HIS A 4 -10.99 8.26 -2.19
N LYS A 5 -11.92 9.00 -1.58
CA LYS A 5 -12.27 10.35 -2.05
C LYS A 5 -11.10 11.32 -1.84
N LYS A 6 -10.40 11.22 -0.70
CA LYS A 6 -9.19 12.00 -0.43
C LYS A 6 -8.05 11.68 -1.41
N TYR A 7 -7.95 10.42 -1.87
CA TYR A 7 -7.02 10.00 -2.91
C TYR A 7 -7.31 10.67 -4.25
N TYR A 8 -8.57 10.63 -4.72
CA TYR A 8 -8.95 11.31 -5.96
C TYR A 8 -8.69 12.83 -5.89
N ASP A 9 -8.87 13.40 -4.71
CA ASP A 9 -8.58 14.82 -4.44
C ASP A 9 -7.09 15.09 -4.12
N PHE A 10 -6.23 14.06 -4.14
CA PHE A 10 -4.79 14.10 -3.85
C PHE A 10 -4.41 14.94 -2.62
N GLN A 11 -5.13 14.74 -1.51
CA GLN A 11 -4.91 15.54 -0.29
C GLN A 11 -3.66 15.08 0.47
N GLU A 12 -2.76 16.01 0.80
CA GLU A 12 -1.50 15.75 1.54
C GLU A 12 -1.70 15.00 2.87
N GLU A 13 -2.85 15.20 3.54
CA GLU A 13 -3.19 14.54 4.79
C GLU A 13 -3.19 13.00 4.66
N LEU A 14 -3.50 12.46 3.46
CA LEU A 14 -3.53 11.02 3.19
C LEU A 14 -2.15 10.38 3.42
N TRP A 15 -1.07 11.07 3.04
CA TRP A 15 0.29 10.59 3.18
C TRP A 15 0.73 10.48 4.64
N LYS A 16 0.33 11.46 5.46
CA LYS A 16 0.61 11.45 6.90
C LYS A 16 -0.11 10.31 7.61
N GLU A 17 -1.34 10.01 7.20
CA GLU A 17 -2.08 8.87 7.74
C GLU A 17 -1.49 7.53 7.28
N PHE A 18 -1.00 7.44 6.04
CA PHE A 18 -0.28 6.27 5.56
C PHE A 18 1.02 6.02 6.33
N GLU A 19 1.85 7.04 6.51
CA GLU A 19 3.09 6.93 7.27
C GLU A 19 2.82 6.42 8.69
N LYS A 20 1.80 6.97 9.36
CA LYS A 20 1.37 6.48 10.68
C LYS A 20 0.97 5.01 10.64
N LEU A 21 0.17 4.60 9.66
CA LEU A 21 -0.28 3.21 9.51
C LEU A 21 0.89 2.25 9.32
N VAL A 22 1.87 2.58 8.47
CA VAL A 22 3.06 1.75 8.25
C VAL A 22 3.93 1.68 9.51
N ARG A 23 4.06 2.78 10.26
CA ARG A 23 4.82 2.79 11.53
C ARG A 23 4.23 1.85 12.58
N VAL A 24 2.90 1.71 12.63
CA VAL A 24 2.21 0.86 13.63
C VAL A 24 1.88 -0.54 13.14
N GLY A 25 1.80 -0.75 11.82
CA GLY A 25 1.32 -2.00 11.21
C GLY A 25 -0.20 -2.16 11.34
N ALA A 26 -0.76 -3.16 10.65
CA ALA A 26 -2.20 -3.43 10.71
C ALA A 26 -2.53 -4.87 10.33
N LYS A 27 -3.50 -5.48 11.01
CA LYS A 27 -4.15 -6.71 10.55
C LYS A 27 -5.38 -6.36 9.73
N PHE A 28 -5.57 -7.05 8.62
CA PHE A 28 -6.70 -6.76 7.75
C PHE A 28 -7.91 -7.60 8.15
N PRO A 29 -9.09 -6.97 8.34
CA PRO A 29 -10.32 -7.71 8.66
C PRO A 29 -10.81 -8.56 7.48
N MET A 30 -10.40 -8.23 6.26
CA MET A 30 -10.63 -8.96 5.02
C MET A 30 -9.33 -9.04 4.21
N LEU A 31 -9.22 -10.03 3.32
CA LEU A 31 -8.06 -10.15 2.43
C LEU A 31 -7.92 -8.88 1.59
N THR A 32 -6.73 -8.29 1.61
CA THR A 32 -6.41 -7.12 0.80
C THR A 32 -5.58 -7.55 -0.38
N GLU A 33 -6.07 -7.31 -1.59
CA GLU A 33 -5.30 -7.56 -2.81
C GLU A 33 -4.29 -6.43 -3.03
N VAL A 34 -3.03 -6.82 -3.19
CA VAL A 34 -1.88 -5.93 -3.39
C VAL A 34 -1.28 -6.23 -4.75
N TRP A 35 -1.04 -5.19 -5.54
CA TRP A 35 -0.57 -5.32 -6.91
C TRP A 35 0.86 -4.79 -7.06
N TYR A 36 1.57 -5.30 -8.05
CA TYR A 36 2.87 -4.79 -8.48
C TYR A 36 2.70 -3.94 -9.75
N GLY A 37 3.62 -3.00 -9.94
CA GLY A 37 3.72 -2.22 -11.17
C GLY A 37 3.91 -3.10 -12.42
N TYR A 38 3.52 -2.57 -13.59
CA TYR A 38 3.65 -3.28 -14.86
C TYR A 38 5.09 -3.75 -15.11
N GLY A 39 5.23 -5.02 -15.50
CA GLY A 39 6.53 -5.63 -15.79
C GLY A 39 7.29 -6.15 -14.57
N ILE A 40 6.79 -5.93 -13.35
CA ILE A 40 7.34 -6.53 -12.13
C ILE A 40 6.64 -7.87 -11.89
N ASN A 41 7.38 -8.97 -12.05
CA ASN A 41 6.86 -10.33 -11.94
C ASN A 41 7.67 -11.21 -10.99
N PRO A 42 7.52 -11.03 -9.66
CA PRO A 42 8.14 -11.90 -8.68
C PRO A 42 7.62 -13.33 -8.83
N GLU A 43 8.50 -14.32 -8.61
CA GLU A 43 8.14 -15.72 -8.70
C GLU A 43 7.07 -16.08 -7.64
N GLY A 44 6.08 -16.87 -8.07
CA GLY A 44 5.02 -17.38 -7.19
C GLY A 44 3.84 -16.42 -6.96
N LEU A 45 3.75 -15.31 -7.68
CA LEU A 45 2.59 -14.42 -7.63
C LEU A 45 1.57 -14.73 -8.72
N SER A 46 0.30 -14.41 -8.45
CA SER A 46 -0.76 -14.44 -9.45
C SER A 46 -0.54 -13.33 -10.46
N VAL A 47 -0.83 -13.58 -11.73
CA VAL A 47 -0.70 -12.59 -12.81
C VAL A 47 -2.04 -12.42 -13.49
N ASP A 48 -2.47 -11.19 -13.71
CA ASP A 48 -3.69 -10.91 -14.44
C ASP A 48 -3.50 -11.03 -15.96
N THR A 49 -4.58 -10.82 -16.72
CA THR A 49 -4.55 -10.88 -18.19
C THR A 49 -3.72 -9.78 -18.84
N GLU A 50 -3.40 -8.71 -18.10
CA GLU A 50 -2.61 -7.57 -18.56
C GLU A 50 -1.13 -7.71 -18.17
N GLY A 51 -0.76 -8.80 -17.48
CA GLY A 51 0.61 -9.09 -17.08
C GLY A 51 1.05 -8.41 -15.78
N ARG A 52 0.11 -7.95 -14.95
CA ARG A 52 0.41 -7.41 -13.62
C ARG A 52 0.40 -8.51 -12.57
N SER A 53 1.45 -8.56 -11.77
CA SER A 53 1.52 -9.48 -10.63
C SER A 53 0.75 -8.94 -9.42
N HIS A 54 0.10 -9.82 -8.66
CA HIS A 54 -0.61 -9.49 -7.43
C HIS A 54 -0.58 -10.63 -6.41
N PHE A 55 -0.87 -10.29 -5.15
CA PHE A 55 -1.06 -11.24 -4.06
C PHE A 55 -2.13 -10.76 -3.08
N LEU A 56 -2.64 -11.69 -2.27
CA LEU A 56 -3.56 -11.37 -1.18
C LEU A 56 -2.78 -11.24 0.13
N ALA A 57 -2.90 -10.09 0.77
CA ALA A 57 -2.29 -9.78 2.05
C ALA A 57 -3.28 -9.96 3.21
N THR A 58 -2.74 -10.38 4.35
CA THR A 58 -3.44 -10.57 5.62
C THR A 58 -3.01 -9.53 6.67
N GLU A 59 -1.80 -9.01 6.56
CA GLU A 59 -1.22 -8.07 7.51
C GLU A 59 -0.24 -7.11 6.82
N LEU A 60 -0.22 -5.86 7.28
CA LEU A 60 0.85 -4.89 7.09
C LEU A 60 1.79 -4.96 8.30
N ILE A 61 3.05 -5.30 8.07
CA ILE A 61 4.07 -5.41 9.11
C ILE A 61 4.54 -4.01 9.50
N ALA A 62 4.56 -3.74 10.81
CA ALA A 62 5.02 -2.47 11.36
C ALA A 62 6.48 -2.18 11.00
N ASN A 63 6.73 -0.96 10.51
CA ASN A 63 8.07 -0.41 10.31
C ASN A 63 8.20 0.93 11.07
N PRO A 64 8.63 0.92 12.34
CA PRO A 64 8.67 2.12 13.19
C PRO A 64 9.55 3.25 12.64
N ASN A 65 10.49 2.95 11.73
CA ASN A 65 11.42 3.91 11.15
C ASN A 65 10.98 4.40 9.76
N TYR A 66 9.83 3.94 9.26
CA TYR A 66 9.29 4.33 7.96
C TYR A 66 9.15 5.85 7.86
N THR A 67 9.77 6.47 6.85
CA THR A 67 9.74 7.93 6.67
C THR A 67 9.38 8.23 5.23
N LEU A 68 8.48 9.19 5.02
CA LEU A 68 8.08 9.63 3.69
C LEU A 68 8.95 10.81 3.25
N HIS A 69 9.58 10.70 2.08
CA HIS A 69 10.37 11.79 1.49
C HIS A 69 9.58 12.44 0.36
N GLU A 70 9.10 13.66 0.59
CA GLU A 70 8.51 14.47 -0.47
C GLU A 70 9.64 14.95 -1.41
N GLU A 71 9.63 14.53 -2.68
CA GLU A 71 10.44 15.20 -3.69
C GLU A 71 9.77 16.50 -4.11
N THR A 72 10.58 17.56 -4.24
CA THR A 72 10.14 18.90 -4.62
C THR A 72 10.02 19.08 -6.14
N THR A 73 10.18 18.02 -6.93
CA THR A 73 10.19 18.07 -8.40
C THR A 73 9.36 16.97 -9.02
N GLY A 74 8.05 17.18 -9.09
CA GLY A 74 7.11 16.27 -9.77
C GLY A 74 6.32 15.43 -8.78
N LYS A 75 5.16 14.93 -9.23
CA LYS A 75 4.15 14.24 -8.42
C LYS A 75 4.58 12.84 -7.94
N ASP A 76 5.88 12.55 -8.03
CA ASP A 76 6.47 11.25 -7.76
C ASP A 76 7.28 11.39 -6.47
N ILE A 77 6.64 11.11 -5.34
CA ILE A 77 7.29 11.02 -4.04
C ILE A 77 8.22 9.79 -4.10
N ILE A 78 9.53 10.00 -4.08
CA ILE A 78 10.52 8.92 -4.11
C ILE A 78 10.57 8.24 -2.72
N VAL A 79 10.19 6.97 -2.68
CA VAL A 79 10.18 6.14 -1.46
C VAL A 79 11.49 5.36 -1.29
N GLU A 80 12.62 6.07 -1.38
CA GLU A 80 13.94 5.44 -1.26
C GLU A 80 14.25 5.01 0.19
N SER A 81 13.52 5.52 1.20
CA SER A 81 13.73 5.17 2.61
C SER A 81 12.57 4.42 3.28
N GLY A 82 11.97 3.45 2.59
CA GLY A 82 11.39 2.34 3.35
C GLY A 82 10.25 1.58 2.70
N HIS A 83 10.59 0.70 1.77
CA HIS A 83 9.99 -0.63 1.67
C HIS A 83 8.87 -0.97 2.69
N VAL A 84 7.65 -1.14 2.19
CA VAL A 84 6.50 -1.60 2.97
C VAL A 84 6.48 -3.11 2.92
N THR A 85 6.29 -3.77 4.06
CA THR A 85 6.25 -5.24 4.13
C THR A 85 4.86 -5.73 4.50
N PHE A 86 4.33 -6.62 3.69
CA PHE A 86 3.07 -7.31 3.93
C PHE A 86 3.31 -8.79 4.22
N MET A 87 2.39 -9.39 4.95
CA MET A 87 2.26 -10.84 5.07
C MET A 87 1.21 -11.32 4.07
N ASP A 88 1.56 -12.22 3.16
CA ASP A 88 0.59 -12.85 2.26
C ASP A 88 -0.19 -14.00 2.94
N THR A 89 -1.12 -14.60 2.20
CA THR A 89 -1.94 -15.73 2.67
C THR A 89 -1.15 -17.01 2.98
N ASP A 90 0.04 -17.17 2.41
CA ASP A 90 0.92 -18.31 2.62
C ASP A 90 1.90 -18.07 3.77
N GLY A 91 1.80 -16.92 4.45
CA GLY A 91 2.72 -16.52 5.51
C GLY A 91 4.07 -16.04 4.97
N THR A 92 4.14 -15.68 3.68
CA THR A 92 5.35 -15.14 3.08
C THR A 92 5.39 -13.63 3.22
N LYS A 93 6.55 -13.10 3.61
CA LYS A 93 6.78 -11.65 3.63
C LYS A 93 7.00 -11.14 2.22
N ARG A 94 6.20 -10.16 1.81
CA ARG A 94 6.31 -9.47 0.52
C ARG A 94 6.65 -8.02 0.76
N THR A 95 7.68 -7.53 0.09
CA THR A 95 8.17 -6.17 0.26
C THR A 95 7.97 -5.39 -1.03
N LEU A 96 7.50 -4.15 -0.89
CA LEU A 96 7.15 -3.26 -1.97
C LEU A 96 7.77 -1.89 -1.73
N GLU A 97 8.22 -1.25 -2.80
CA GLU A 97 8.49 0.18 -2.83
C GLU A 97 7.17 0.87 -3.14
N PRO A 98 6.57 1.63 -2.20
CA PRO A 98 5.28 2.25 -2.46
C PRO A 98 5.40 3.40 -3.47
N ASP A 99 4.43 3.48 -4.38
CA ASP A 99 4.25 4.52 -5.39
C ASP A 99 2.85 5.16 -5.29
N ILE A 100 2.49 6.00 -6.26
CA ILE A 100 1.19 6.71 -6.28
C ILE A 100 -0.03 5.79 -6.45
N THR A 101 0.18 4.57 -6.95
CA THR A 101 -0.78 3.46 -7.02
C THR A 101 -0.98 2.83 -5.64
N ASP A 102 0.06 2.80 -4.81
CA ASP A 102 -0.04 2.30 -3.43
C ASP A 102 -1.01 3.12 -2.58
N LEU A 103 -1.12 4.42 -2.82
CA LEU A 103 -2.11 5.26 -2.14
C LEU A 103 -3.57 4.81 -2.34
N TRP A 104 -3.88 4.17 -3.47
CA TRP A 104 -5.19 3.59 -3.70
C TRP A 104 -5.44 2.43 -2.73
N TRP A 105 -4.45 1.55 -2.52
CA TRP A 105 -4.54 0.49 -1.53
C TRP A 105 -4.55 1.04 -0.12
N CYS A 106 -3.77 2.08 0.18
CA CYS A 106 -3.79 2.77 1.47
C CYS A 106 -5.19 3.29 1.79
N SER A 107 -5.87 3.83 0.79
CA SER A 107 -7.23 4.30 0.92
C SER A 107 -8.20 3.15 1.20
N LYS A 108 -8.03 1.99 0.54
CA LYS A 108 -8.76 0.76 0.87
C LYS A 108 -8.52 0.30 2.30
N LEU A 109 -7.26 0.30 2.74
CA LEU A 109 -6.88 -0.14 4.08
C LEU A 109 -7.47 0.78 5.16
N LEU A 110 -7.37 2.10 4.95
CA LEU A 110 -7.89 3.10 5.89
C LEU A 110 -9.43 3.08 5.91
N ASP A 111 -10.08 2.95 4.76
CA ASP A 111 -11.54 2.81 4.69
C ASP A 111 -12.00 1.50 5.38
N ALA A 112 -11.33 0.38 5.14
CA ALA A 112 -11.62 -0.90 5.81
C ALA A 112 -11.43 -0.82 7.33
N SER A 113 -10.34 -0.19 7.81
CA SER A 113 -10.11 0.01 9.25
C SER A 113 -11.19 0.87 9.92
N ASN A 114 -11.85 1.73 9.15
CA ASN A 114 -12.94 2.58 9.61
C ASN A 114 -14.33 1.97 9.37
N GLY A 115 -14.40 0.71 8.94
CA GLY A 115 -15.66 0.01 8.67
C GLY A 115 -16.43 0.59 7.48
N ILE A 116 -15.75 1.24 6.55
CA ILE A 116 -16.33 1.77 5.32
C ILE A 116 -16.27 0.67 4.26
N ASP A 117 -17.43 0.15 3.89
CA ASP A 117 -17.61 -0.83 2.81
C ASP A 117 -17.71 -0.11 1.46
N TRP A 118 -17.11 -0.69 0.41
CA TRP A 118 -16.94 -0.07 -0.92
C TRP A 118 -17.69 -0.81 -2.02
#